data_AF-A0A1T1ARI2-F1
#
_entry.id   AF-A0A1T1ARI2-F1
#
_cell.length_a   1.000
_cell.length_b   1.000
_cell.length_c   1.000
_cell.angle_alpha   90.00
_cell.angle_beta   90.00
_cell.angle_gamma   90.00
#
_symmetry.space_group_name_H-M   'P 1'
#
loop_
_entity.id
_entity.type
_entity.pdbx_description
1 polymer ?
#
loop_
_entity_poly.entity_id
_entity_poly.type
_entity_poly.pdbx_seq_one_letter_code
_entity_poly.pdbx_strand_id
1 'polypeptide(L)'
;MRGPFLFPALAGQTVVAFRVCEPWAAALPPTEDPAPLFGAIVLGCNRHALLCHSPVRHLGNPQGSKIGLHGGGTAELPFRASLCEAEDLEYWLPLTGGAHWSHCASPVLPTPGEALAEAPQMVRDGDSGPWQLEFRFRTGRCFRLQYRPDMDASLQFAPVEVGYSLNRVEIMGPEEDFGWLHPLRLRKFVVDGVLWESAKVWPIQVLRANRESADPQGFFRHTWRNALRAYFKQCPPSYRRRLIELRYPVQVQGIPAGVIEEVAEELRQESRN
;
A
#
# COMPACT_ATOMS: atom_id res chain seq x y z
N MET A 1 16.94 -10.20 14.21
CA MET A 1 17.37 -9.31 15.32
C MET A 1 16.14 -8.74 16.02
N ARG A 2 16.18 -8.58 17.34
CA ARG A 2 15.12 -7.92 18.12
C ARG A 2 15.62 -6.55 18.60
N GLY A 3 14.76 -5.55 18.45
CA GLY A 3 14.98 -4.19 18.90
C GLY A 3 14.15 -3.87 20.16
N PRO A 4 13.99 -2.58 20.48
CA PRO A 4 13.26 -2.15 21.67
C PRO A 4 11.76 -2.44 21.55
N PHE A 5 11.13 -2.47 22.73
CA PHE A 5 9.68 -2.36 22.84
C PHE A 5 9.24 -0.93 22.55
N LEU A 6 8.22 -0.77 21.72
CA LEU A 6 7.58 0.50 21.45
C LEU A 6 6.20 0.53 22.10
N PHE A 7 5.69 1.73 22.37
CA PHE A 7 4.33 1.93 22.87
C PHE A 7 4.05 1.14 24.16
N PRO A 8 4.84 1.33 25.24
CA PRO A 8 4.74 0.56 26.48
C PRO A 8 3.33 0.58 27.09
N ALA A 9 2.56 1.64 26.84
CA ALA A 9 1.17 1.75 27.29
C ALA A 9 0.29 0.59 26.82
N LEU A 10 0.58 -0.04 25.67
CA LEU A 10 -0.21 -1.15 25.12
C LEU A 10 0.00 -2.49 25.84
N ALA A 11 1.06 -2.63 26.64
CA ALA A 11 1.34 -3.88 27.35
C ALA A 11 0.18 -4.27 28.27
N GLY A 12 -0.33 -5.50 28.12
CA GLY A 12 -1.43 -6.00 28.93
C GLY A 12 -2.83 -5.48 28.55
N GLN A 13 -2.95 -4.57 27.58
CA GLN A 13 -4.26 -4.10 27.13
C GLN A 13 -5.00 -5.15 26.31
N THR A 14 -6.33 -5.12 26.41
CA THR A 14 -7.22 -5.99 25.65
C THR A 14 -7.64 -5.30 24.36
N VAL A 15 -7.54 -6.03 23.24
CA VAL A 15 -8.04 -5.60 21.94
C VAL A 15 -9.56 -5.54 21.99
N VAL A 16 -10.12 -4.40 21.62
CA VAL A 16 -11.56 -4.18 21.51
C VAL A 16 -12.02 -4.11 20.06
N ALA A 17 -11.13 -3.70 19.15
CA ALA A 17 -11.43 -3.63 17.73
C ALA A 17 -10.16 -3.69 16.88
N PHE A 18 -10.30 -4.26 15.69
CA PHE A 18 -9.34 -4.11 14.61
C PHE A 18 -10.02 -3.41 13.44
N ARG A 19 -9.51 -2.23 13.06
CA ARG A 19 -10.03 -1.46 11.93
C ARG A 19 -8.99 -1.38 10.83
N VAL A 20 -9.45 -1.37 9.59
CA VAL A 20 -8.58 -1.38 8.41
C VAL A 20 -9.04 -0.32 7.42
N CYS A 21 -8.11 0.13 6.60
CA CYS A 21 -8.32 1.08 5.53
C CYS A 21 -7.74 0.49 4.25
N GLU A 22 -8.49 0.59 3.15
CA GLU A 22 -8.12 0.02 1.85
C GLU A 22 -7.65 -1.46 1.95
N PRO A 23 -8.45 -2.37 2.54
CA PRO A 23 -8.09 -3.79 2.58
C PRO A 23 -8.06 -4.37 1.17
N TRP A 24 -7.09 -5.24 0.91
CA TRP A 24 -7.07 -6.02 -0.31
C TRP A 24 -8.22 -7.04 -0.32
N ALA A 25 -8.83 -7.22 -1.49
CA ALA A 25 -9.85 -8.23 -1.73
C ALA A 25 -9.25 -9.54 -2.27
N ALA A 26 -8.06 -9.51 -2.87
CA ALA A 26 -7.43 -10.70 -3.43
C ALA A 26 -6.97 -11.69 -2.35
N ALA A 27 -7.27 -12.97 -2.58
CA ALA A 27 -6.63 -14.07 -1.89
C ALA A 27 -5.24 -14.32 -2.48
N LEU A 28 -4.24 -14.47 -1.63
CA LEU A 28 -2.87 -14.73 -2.04
C LEU A 28 -2.35 -16.01 -1.37
N PRO A 29 -1.51 -16.81 -2.06
CA PRO A 29 -0.85 -17.93 -1.43
C PRO A 29 -0.15 -17.51 -0.13
N PRO A 30 -0.27 -18.30 0.96
CA PRO A 30 -0.80 -19.66 1.00
C PRO A 30 -2.30 -19.79 1.35
N THR A 31 -3.06 -18.70 1.43
CA THR A 31 -4.46 -18.74 1.91
C THR A 31 -5.48 -18.54 0.80
N GLU A 32 -6.69 -19.08 1.00
CA GLU A 32 -7.86 -18.79 0.15
C GLU A 32 -8.63 -17.55 0.64
N ASP A 33 -8.37 -17.10 1.87
CA ASP A 33 -8.90 -15.84 2.40
C ASP A 33 -8.18 -14.63 1.81
N PRO A 34 -8.83 -13.45 1.79
CA PRO A 34 -8.18 -12.20 1.42
C PRO A 34 -6.88 -11.99 2.18
N ALA A 35 -5.83 -11.62 1.46
CA ALA A 35 -4.53 -11.36 2.06
C ALA A 35 -4.64 -10.20 3.06
N PRO A 36 -3.99 -10.28 4.24
CA PRO A 36 -4.08 -9.25 5.26
C PRO A 36 -3.18 -8.05 4.93
N LEU A 37 -3.43 -7.45 3.77
CA LEU A 37 -2.74 -6.30 3.19
C LEU A 37 -3.68 -5.09 3.22
N PHE A 38 -3.17 -3.98 3.75
CA PHE A 38 -3.98 -2.80 4.04
C PHE A 38 -3.22 -1.52 3.71
N GLY A 39 -3.92 -0.45 3.34
CA GLY A 39 -3.33 0.90 3.30
C GLY A 39 -2.99 1.42 4.70
N ALA A 40 -3.85 1.13 5.68
CA ALA A 40 -3.65 1.42 7.09
C ALA A 40 -4.40 0.44 7.99
N ILE A 41 -3.94 0.31 9.24
CA ILE A 41 -4.59 -0.48 10.29
C ILE A 41 -4.68 0.30 11.59
N VAL A 42 -5.68 -0.04 12.40
CA VAL A 42 -5.80 0.38 13.79
C VAL A 42 -6.01 -0.85 14.67
N LEU A 43 -5.10 -1.02 15.63
CA LEU A 43 -5.30 -1.92 16.76
C LEU A 43 -5.91 -1.13 17.91
N GLY A 44 -7.23 -1.17 18.02
CA GLY A 44 -7.99 -0.52 19.10
C GLY A 44 -7.96 -1.40 20.35
N CYS A 45 -7.38 -0.89 21.42
CA CYS A 45 -7.38 -1.51 22.73
C CYS A 45 -8.30 -0.76 23.70
N ASN A 46 -8.52 -1.31 24.88
CA ASN A 46 -9.44 -0.76 25.88
C ASN A 46 -9.14 0.69 26.31
N ARG A 47 -7.86 1.12 26.31
CA ARG A 47 -7.49 2.49 26.68
C ARG A 47 -6.82 3.25 25.55
N HIS A 48 -6.08 2.58 24.69
CA HIS A 48 -5.30 3.22 23.63
C HIS A 48 -5.59 2.60 22.26
N ALA A 49 -5.30 3.34 21.20
CA ALA A 49 -5.31 2.83 19.84
C ALA A 49 -3.96 3.04 19.17
N LEU A 50 -3.46 2.00 18.50
CA LEU A 50 -2.27 2.09 17.67
C LEU A 50 -2.68 2.21 16.20
N LEU A 51 -2.45 3.38 15.61
CA LEU A 51 -2.65 3.65 14.19
C LEU A 51 -1.35 3.42 13.43
N CYS A 52 -1.39 2.54 12.43
CA CYS A 52 -0.28 2.33 11.51
C CYS A 52 -0.74 2.57 10.07
N HIS A 53 0.01 3.32 9.26
CA HIS A 53 -0.37 3.61 7.87
C HIS A 53 0.83 3.70 6.92
N SER A 54 0.56 3.37 5.66
CA SER A 54 1.53 3.47 4.56
C SER A 54 1.88 4.94 4.27
N PRO A 55 3.18 5.32 4.33
CA PRO A 55 3.59 6.69 4.07
C PRO A 55 3.41 7.07 2.60
N VAL A 56 3.57 6.11 1.69
CA VAL A 56 3.42 6.32 0.24
C VAL A 56 1.98 6.60 -0.16
N ARG A 57 1.03 5.96 0.51
CA ARG A 57 -0.40 6.13 0.24
C ARG A 57 -0.97 7.41 0.86
N HIS A 58 -0.54 7.74 2.08
CA HIS A 58 -1.25 8.73 2.90
C HIS A 58 -0.45 10.01 3.21
N LEU A 59 0.87 10.07 2.97
CA LEU A 59 1.67 11.26 3.28
C LEU A 59 2.10 12.05 2.04
N GLY A 60 2.07 13.38 2.18
CA GLY A 60 2.66 14.29 1.20
C GLY A 60 4.18 14.12 1.06
N ASN A 61 4.88 13.80 2.14
CA ASN A 61 6.31 13.43 2.14
C ASN A 61 6.45 12.03 2.77
N PRO A 62 6.74 10.97 1.98
CA PRO A 62 6.64 9.60 2.43
C PRO A 62 7.85 9.26 3.31
N GLN A 63 7.67 9.41 4.63
CA GLN A 63 8.68 9.06 5.62
C GLN A 63 8.11 8.06 6.61
N GLY A 64 8.96 7.16 7.09
CA GLY A 64 8.62 6.20 8.13
C GLY A 64 8.51 6.81 9.54
N SER A 65 8.40 5.95 10.54
CA SER A 65 8.56 6.33 11.95
C SER A 65 10.02 6.19 12.37
N LYS A 66 10.63 7.30 12.81
CA LYS A 66 11.99 7.33 13.35
C LYS A 66 11.95 7.15 14.86
N ILE A 67 12.70 6.16 15.36
CA ILE A 67 12.75 5.76 16.76
C ILE A 67 14.16 6.01 17.27
N GLY A 68 14.29 6.79 18.34
CA GLY A 68 15.56 6.97 19.06
C GLY A 68 15.89 5.74 19.89
N LEU A 69 17.13 5.25 19.78
CA LEU A 69 17.66 4.15 20.58
C LEU A 69 18.44 4.71 21.77
N HIS A 70 18.46 3.97 22.89
CA HIS A 70 19.12 4.40 24.14
C HIS A 70 20.63 4.70 23.98
N GLY A 71 21.28 4.14 22.96
CA GLY A 71 22.69 4.40 22.61
C GLY A 71 22.92 5.58 21.66
N GLY A 72 21.93 6.45 21.44
CA GLY A 72 22.04 7.60 20.53
C GLY A 72 21.86 7.29 19.04
N GLY A 73 21.73 6.01 18.68
CA GLY A 73 21.36 5.59 17.33
C GLY A 73 19.88 5.81 17.03
N THR A 74 19.51 5.63 15.76
CA THR A 74 18.12 5.66 15.30
C THR A 74 17.75 4.38 14.57
N ALA A 75 16.55 3.89 14.81
CA ALA A 75 15.91 2.83 14.04
C ALA A 75 14.70 3.40 13.30
N GLU A 76 14.45 2.95 12.08
CA GLU A 76 13.35 3.46 11.26
C GLU A 76 12.41 2.32 10.90
N LEU A 77 11.13 2.47 11.28
CA LEU A 77 10.05 1.67 10.71
C LEU A 77 9.70 2.27 9.34
N PRO A 78 9.59 1.47 8.27
CA PRO A 78 9.29 1.95 6.92
C PRO A 78 7.84 2.43 6.76
N PHE A 79 7.05 2.39 7.83
CA PHE A 79 5.68 2.88 7.91
C PHE A 79 5.50 3.81 9.11
N ARG A 80 4.40 4.57 9.11
CA ARG A 80 4.06 5.42 10.25
C ARG A 80 3.32 4.61 11.29
N ALA A 81 3.75 4.72 12.53
CA ALA A 81 3.10 4.16 13.71
C ALA A 81 2.92 5.27 14.75
N SER A 82 1.68 5.46 15.20
CA SER A 82 1.27 6.50 16.15
C SER A 82 0.32 5.92 17.19
N LEU A 83 0.50 6.33 18.44
CA LEU A 83 -0.34 5.92 19.57
C LEU A 83 -1.19 7.11 20.03
N CYS A 84 -2.48 6.88 20.25
CA CYS A 84 -3.40 7.84 20.88
C CYS A 84 -4.25 7.14 21.95
N GLU A 85 -4.93 7.92 22.78
CA GLU A 85 -5.99 7.39 23.64
C GLU A 85 -7.15 6.89 22.77
N ALA A 86 -7.90 5.90 23.25
CA ALA A 86 -8.96 5.26 22.49
C ALA A 86 -10.11 6.22 22.16
N GLU A 87 -10.39 7.17 23.06
CA GLU A 87 -11.42 8.21 22.86
C GLU A 87 -11.05 9.21 21.76
N ASP A 88 -9.76 9.41 21.51
CA ASP A 88 -9.28 10.35 20.50
C ASP A 88 -9.25 9.76 19.09
N LEU A 89 -9.42 8.44 18.95
CA LEU A 89 -9.16 7.72 17.69
C LEU A 89 -9.88 8.36 16.48
N GLU A 90 -11.13 8.78 16.65
CA GLU A 90 -11.93 9.37 15.56
C GLU A 90 -11.33 10.68 15.02
N TYR A 91 -10.56 11.41 15.82
CA TYR A 91 -9.83 12.61 15.37
C TYR A 91 -8.57 12.27 14.57
N TRP A 92 -8.05 11.04 14.71
CA TRP A 92 -6.83 10.59 14.05
C TRP A 92 -7.09 9.87 12.72
N LEU A 93 -8.27 9.26 12.54
CA LEU A 93 -8.63 8.57 11.29
C LEU A 93 -8.51 9.45 10.04
N PRO A 94 -8.83 10.77 10.06
CA PRO A 94 -8.66 11.63 8.90
C PRO A 94 -7.22 11.80 8.41
N LEU A 95 -6.20 11.41 9.21
CA LEU A 95 -4.79 11.44 8.79
C LEU A 95 -4.52 10.57 7.57
N THR A 96 -5.41 9.61 7.23
CA THR A 96 -5.32 8.82 5.99
C THR A 96 -5.96 9.50 4.78
N GLY A 97 -6.25 10.81 4.85
CA GLY A 97 -6.78 11.58 3.72
C GLY A 97 -8.27 11.36 3.48
N GLY A 98 -9.03 11.06 4.53
CA GLY A 98 -10.47 10.76 4.44
C GLY A 98 -10.79 9.38 3.86
N ALA A 99 -9.81 8.48 3.83
CA ALA A 99 -10.01 7.11 3.37
C ALA A 99 -11.02 6.36 4.26
N HIS A 100 -11.77 5.44 3.65
CA HIS A 100 -12.81 4.70 4.34
C HIS A 100 -12.21 3.67 5.30
N TRP A 101 -12.66 3.72 6.55
CA TRP A 101 -12.30 2.77 7.59
C TRP A 101 -13.42 1.78 7.82
N SER A 102 -13.09 0.49 7.85
CA SER A 102 -14.03 -0.58 8.16
C SER A 102 -13.54 -1.41 9.34
N HIS A 103 -14.48 -1.99 10.07
CA HIS A 103 -14.16 -3.04 11.04
C HIS A 103 -13.79 -4.30 10.27
N CYS A 104 -12.69 -4.95 10.66
CA CYS A 104 -12.29 -6.22 10.08
C CYS A 104 -12.41 -7.31 11.14
N ALA A 105 -13.31 -8.26 10.91
CA ALA A 105 -13.39 -9.50 11.65
C ALA A 105 -12.90 -10.61 10.73
N SER A 106 -11.71 -11.13 11.00
CA SER A 106 -11.13 -12.23 10.26
C SER A 106 -10.45 -13.19 11.23
N PRO A 107 -10.61 -14.52 11.06
CA PRO A 107 -9.96 -15.50 11.94
C PRO A 107 -8.42 -15.39 11.88
N VAL A 108 -7.87 -14.88 10.77
CA VAL A 108 -6.42 -14.67 10.61
C VAL A 108 -5.91 -13.40 11.29
N LEU A 109 -6.77 -12.63 11.95
CA LEU A 109 -6.42 -11.41 12.68
C LEU A 109 -6.67 -11.57 14.20
N PRO A 110 -6.15 -10.65 15.05
CA PRO A 110 -6.46 -10.63 16.46
C PRO A 110 -7.96 -10.48 16.70
N THR A 111 -8.49 -11.33 17.56
CA THR A 111 -9.92 -11.31 17.92
C THR A 111 -10.16 -10.32 19.07
N PRO A 112 -11.26 -9.55 19.05
CA PRO A 112 -11.66 -8.77 20.22
C PRO A 112 -11.73 -9.65 21.48
N GLY A 113 -11.19 -9.14 22.59
CA GLY A 113 -11.02 -9.88 23.84
C GLY A 113 -9.63 -10.46 24.05
N GLU A 114 -8.81 -10.59 22.99
CA GLU A 114 -7.40 -10.98 23.16
C GLU A 114 -6.58 -9.85 23.81
N ALA A 115 -5.70 -10.20 24.75
CA ALA A 115 -4.84 -9.25 25.44
C ALA A 115 -3.38 -9.36 24.97
N LEU A 116 -2.74 -8.22 24.79
CA LEU A 116 -1.31 -8.16 24.52
C LEU A 116 -0.52 -8.68 25.74
N ALA A 117 0.43 -9.58 25.51
CA ALA A 117 1.31 -10.08 26.55
C ALA A 117 2.34 -9.02 26.97
N GLU A 118 2.85 -8.29 25.99
CA GLU A 118 3.87 -7.26 26.13
C GLU A 118 3.58 -6.13 25.13
N ALA A 119 4.33 -5.02 25.24
CA ALA A 119 4.22 -3.95 24.25
C ALA A 119 4.74 -4.42 22.88
N PRO A 120 4.29 -3.83 21.75
CA PRO A 120 4.81 -4.19 20.43
C PRO A 120 6.33 -4.05 20.35
N GLN A 121 7.02 -5.05 19.79
CA GLN A 121 8.48 -5.08 19.72
C GLN A 121 8.97 -4.80 18.31
N MET A 122 10.02 -3.99 18.17
CA MET A 122 10.72 -3.89 16.89
C MET A 122 11.47 -5.18 16.58
N VAL A 123 11.29 -5.70 15.37
CA VAL A 123 12.01 -6.89 14.90
C VAL A 123 12.48 -6.68 13.46
N ARG A 124 13.54 -7.37 13.05
CA ARG A 124 13.98 -7.43 11.65
C ARG A 124 14.59 -8.78 11.33
N ASP A 125 14.41 -9.22 10.10
CA ASP A 125 15.00 -10.45 9.58
C ASP A 125 16.39 -10.13 9.01
N GLY A 126 17.43 -10.75 9.59
CA GLY A 126 18.82 -10.41 9.29
C GLY A 126 19.23 -8.99 9.73
N ASP A 127 20.43 -8.57 9.33
CA ASP A 127 20.99 -7.26 9.70
C ASP A 127 20.64 -6.13 8.73
N SER A 128 20.30 -6.47 7.50
CA SER A 128 19.94 -5.52 6.43
C SER A 128 18.43 -5.46 6.16
N GLY A 129 17.62 -6.29 6.79
CA GLY A 129 16.18 -6.30 6.61
C GLY A 129 15.50 -5.05 7.20
N PRO A 130 14.36 -4.62 6.65
CA PRO A 130 13.60 -3.50 7.21
C PRO A 130 13.08 -3.86 8.61
N TRP A 131 12.99 -2.85 9.47
CA TRP A 131 12.33 -3.01 10.76
C TRP A 131 10.82 -3.21 10.60
N GLN A 132 10.27 -4.00 11.49
CA GLN A 132 8.87 -4.43 11.55
C GLN A 132 8.39 -4.34 13.00
N LEU A 133 7.07 -4.44 13.21
CA LEU A 133 6.50 -4.53 14.55
C LEU A 133 5.90 -5.90 14.81
N GLU A 134 6.32 -6.54 15.89
CA GLU A 134 5.80 -7.82 16.35
C GLU A 134 4.90 -7.63 17.58
N PHE A 135 3.74 -8.27 17.56
CA PHE A 135 2.70 -8.20 18.57
C PHE A 135 2.49 -9.59 19.15
N ARG A 136 2.70 -9.75 20.46
CA ARG A 136 2.50 -11.02 21.16
C ARG A 136 1.28 -10.94 22.05
N PHE A 137 0.41 -11.92 21.92
CA PHE A 137 -0.82 -12.04 22.68
C PHE A 137 -0.66 -13.09 23.78
N ARG A 138 -1.41 -12.93 24.88
CA ARG A 138 -1.42 -13.90 26.00
C ARG A 138 -1.96 -15.27 25.60
N THR A 139 -2.68 -15.35 24.49
CA THR A 139 -3.13 -16.58 23.83
C THR A 139 -1.99 -17.39 23.22
N GLY A 140 -0.77 -16.84 23.15
CA GLY A 140 0.38 -17.42 22.47
C GLY A 140 0.48 -17.05 20.99
N ARG A 141 -0.56 -16.40 20.42
CA ARG A 141 -0.54 -15.92 19.03
C ARG A 141 0.46 -14.78 18.88
N CYS A 142 1.19 -14.79 17.76
CA CYS A 142 2.17 -13.77 17.42
C CYS A 142 1.89 -13.23 16.02
N PHE A 143 1.83 -11.90 15.90
CA PHE A 143 1.56 -11.23 14.64
C PHE A 143 2.68 -10.25 14.31
N ARG A 144 2.83 -10.00 13.02
CA ARG A 144 3.88 -9.14 12.49
C ARG A 144 3.28 -8.15 11.51
N LEU A 145 3.56 -6.88 11.77
CA LEU A 145 3.27 -5.77 10.89
C LEU A 145 4.51 -5.46 10.05
N GLN A 146 4.38 -5.66 8.75
CA GLN A 146 5.45 -5.44 7.76
C GLN A 146 5.00 -4.43 6.72
N TYR A 147 5.94 -3.64 6.21
CA TYR A 147 5.70 -2.82 5.02
C TYR A 147 6.07 -3.61 3.77
N ARG A 148 5.16 -3.66 2.80
CA ARG A 148 5.29 -4.35 1.52
C ARG A 148 5.30 -3.33 0.38
N PRO A 149 6.45 -2.66 0.13
CA PRO A 149 6.57 -1.72 -0.99
C PRO A 149 6.29 -2.40 -2.34
N ASP A 150 6.63 -3.67 -2.44
CA ASP A 150 6.38 -4.56 -3.57
C ASP A 150 4.89 -4.81 -3.81
N MET A 151 4.08 -4.87 -2.75
CA MET A 151 2.62 -5.09 -2.81
C MET A 151 1.88 -3.76 -2.64
N ASP A 152 2.05 -2.86 -3.61
CA ASP A 152 1.34 -1.57 -3.66
C ASP A 152 1.56 -0.70 -2.41
N ALA A 153 2.77 -0.71 -1.85
CA ALA A 153 3.08 0.01 -0.62
C ALA A 153 2.12 -0.31 0.55
N SER A 154 1.71 -1.57 0.69
CA SER A 154 0.73 -1.99 1.70
C SER A 154 1.39 -2.34 3.03
N LEU A 155 0.60 -2.32 4.10
CA LEU A 155 0.94 -2.92 5.39
C LEU A 155 0.39 -4.34 5.43
N GLN A 156 1.27 -5.32 5.65
CA GLN A 156 0.87 -6.70 5.91
C GLN A 156 0.79 -6.93 7.42
N PHE A 157 -0.36 -7.37 7.92
CA PHE A 157 -0.53 -7.75 9.32
C PHE A 157 -0.96 -9.21 9.44
N ALA A 158 0.03 -10.10 9.61
CA ALA A 158 -0.18 -11.55 9.54
C ALA A 158 0.47 -12.28 10.71
N PRO A 159 0.08 -13.53 11.00
CA PRO A 159 0.85 -14.40 11.88
C PRO A 159 2.31 -14.51 11.42
N VAL A 160 3.26 -14.62 12.35
CA VAL A 160 4.71 -14.61 12.06
C VAL A 160 5.11 -15.75 11.10
N GLU A 161 4.37 -16.85 11.11
CA GLU A 161 4.64 -18.07 10.36
C GLU A 161 4.15 -18.01 8.90
N VAL A 162 3.39 -16.97 8.53
CA VAL A 162 2.72 -16.88 7.22
C VAL A 162 3.38 -15.82 6.34
N GLY A 163 3.99 -16.28 5.24
CA GLY A 163 4.56 -15.43 4.20
C GLY A 163 3.67 -15.36 2.97
N TYR A 164 3.14 -14.17 2.66
CA TYR A 164 2.38 -13.93 1.44
C TYR A 164 3.31 -13.55 0.29
N SER A 165 3.09 -14.17 -0.88
CA SER A 165 3.88 -13.90 -2.09
C SER A 165 2.97 -13.57 -3.26
N LEU A 166 3.50 -12.75 -4.17
CA LEU A 166 2.86 -12.38 -5.42
C LEU A 166 3.86 -12.65 -6.54
N ASN A 167 3.39 -13.23 -7.65
CA ASN A 167 4.25 -13.49 -8.81
C ASN A 167 4.03 -12.48 -9.94
N ARG A 168 2.80 -11.96 -10.03
CA ARG A 168 2.34 -11.01 -11.05
C ARG A 168 1.09 -10.30 -10.54
N VAL A 169 0.81 -9.13 -11.10
CA VAL A 169 -0.45 -8.40 -10.90
C VAL A 169 -1.25 -8.51 -12.20
N GLU A 170 -2.45 -9.07 -12.13
CA GLU A 170 -3.40 -9.12 -13.25
C GLU A 170 -4.62 -8.28 -12.88
N ILE A 171 -4.98 -7.30 -13.72
CA ILE A 171 -6.04 -6.34 -13.46
C ILE A 171 -7.08 -6.43 -14.56
N MET A 172 -8.23 -7.00 -14.23
CA MET A 172 -9.35 -7.18 -15.16
C MET A 172 -10.41 -6.08 -15.02
N GLY A 173 -10.44 -5.38 -13.88
CA GLY A 173 -11.43 -4.34 -13.62
C GLY A 173 -10.94 -3.19 -12.74
N PRO A 174 -11.70 -2.08 -12.70
CA PRO A 174 -11.34 -0.89 -11.92
C PRO A 174 -11.62 -1.00 -10.41
N GLU A 175 -12.32 -2.06 -9.97
CA GLU A 175 -12.68 -2.29 -8.57
C GLU A 175 -11.71 -3.25 -7.85
N GLU A 176 -10.73 -3.80 -8.58
CA GLU A 176 -9.69 -4.69 -8.01
C GLU A 176 -8.63 -3.89 -7.23
N ASP A 177 -7.78 -4.57 -6.46
CA ASP A 177 -6.80 -3.96 -5.55
C ASP A 177 -5.86 -2.97 -6.26
N PHE A 178 -5.46 -3.31 -7.49
CA PHE A 178 -4.66 -2.45 -8.37
C PHE A 178 -5.50 -1.76 -9.47
N GLY A 179 -6.82 -1.72 -9.32
CA GLY A 179 -7.77 -1.16 -10.28
C GLY A 179 -7.53 0.33 -10.58
N TRP A 180 -6.77 1.03 -9.73
CA TRP A 180 -6.29 2.39 -9.98
C TRP A 180 -5.38 2.51 -11.23
N LEU A 181 -4.77 1.41 -11.69
CA LEU A 181 -4.05 1.33 -12.97
C LEU A 181 -4.97 1.12 -14.17
N HIS A 182 -6.22 0.70 -13.95
CA HIS A 182 -7.15 0.35 -15.03
C HIS A 182 -7.59 1.61 -15.80
N PRO A 183 -7.70 1.56 -17.15
CA PRO A 183 -8.07 2.71 -17.99
C PRO A 183 -9.34 3.48 -17.56
N LEU A 184 -10.28 2.82 -16.90
CA LEU A 184 -11.52 3.43 -16.40
C LEU A 184 -11.31 4.38 -15.20
N ARG A 185 -10.20 4.23 -14.47
CA ARG A 185 -9.81 5.09 -13.34
C ARG A 185 -8.90 6.25 -13.77
N LEU A 186 -8.26 6.15 -14.93
CA LEU A 186 -7.41 7.20 -15.50
C LEU A 186 -8.30 8.27 -16.15
N ARG A 187 -8.58 9.35 -15.42
CA ARG A 187 -9.52 10.41 -15.84
C ARG A 187 -8.85 11.78 -15.81
N LYS A 188 -9.33 12.67 -16.69
CA LYS A 188 -9.02 14.10 -16.74
C LYS A 188 -7.51 14.41 -16.66
N PHE A 189 -6.81 14.16 -17.76
CA PHE A 189 -5.40 14.49 -17.90
C PHE A 189 -5.11 15.01 -19.30
N VAL A 190 -4.02 15.78 -19.45
CA VAL A 190 -3.64 16.37 -20.73
C VAL A 190 -2.47 15.61 -21.35
N VAL A 191 -2.57 15.29 -22.65
CA VAL A 191 -1.48 14.71 -23.45
C VAL A 191 -1.27 15.61 -24.66
N ASP A 192 -0.08 16.17 -24.82
CA ASP A 192 0.28 17.06 -25.94
C ASP A 192 -0.72 18.21 -26.17
N GLY A 193 -1.20 18.81 -25.07
CA GLY A 193 -2.18 19.91 -25.10
C GLY A 193 -3.63 19.47 -25.35
N VAL A 194 -3.90 18.18 -25.53
CA VAL A 194 -5.25 17.63 -25.69
C VAL A 194 -5.76 17.08 -24.35
N LEU A 195 -6.96 17.49 -23.94
CA LEU A 195 -7.62 16.93 -22.76
C LEU A 195 -8.18 15.53 -23.05
N TRP A 196 -7.80 14.57 -22.21
CA TRP A 196 -8.36 13.22 -22.17
C TRP A 196 -9.33 13.11 -21.00
N GLU A 197 -10.63 12.96 -21.31
CA GLU A 197 -11.67 12.74 -20.30
C GLU A 197 -11.47 11.42 -19.55
N SER A 198 -11.05 10.38 -20.28
CA SER A 198 -10.63 9.09 -19.71
C SER A 198 -9.69 8.37 -20.65
N ALA A 199 -8.87 7.46 -20.11
CA ALA A 199 -8.04 6.57 -20.94
C ALA A 199 -8.84 5.42 -21.58
N LYS A 200 -10.15 5.31 -21.32
CA LYS A 200 -11.05 4.38 -22.02
C LYS A 200 -11.45 4.89 -23.40
N VAL A 201 -11.63 6.21 -23.51
CA VAL A 201 -12.15 6.85 -24.72
C VAL A 201 -11.01 7.57 -25.41
N TRP A 202 -10.57 6.99 -26.52
CA TRP A 202 -9.47 7.51 -27.30
C TRP A 202 -9.92 8.76 -28.07
N PRO A 203 -9.15 9.87 -28.05
CA PRO A 203 -9.43 11.02 -28.88
C PRO A 203 -9.52 10.61 -30.36
N ILE A 204 -10.45 11.21 -31.10
CA ILE A 204 -10.71 10.84 -32.50
C ILE A 204 -9.47 11.00 -33.38
N GLN A 205 -8.60 11.97 -33.07
CA GLN A 205 -7.34 12.20 -33.77
C GLN A 205 -6.41 11.00 -33.63
N VAL A 206 -6.33 10.41 -32.43
CA VAL A 206 -5.48 9.24 -32.17
C VAL A 206 -6.03 8.02 -32.90
N LEU A 207 -7.35 7.82 -32.91
CA LEU A 207 -7.98 6.73 -33.66
C LEU A 207 -7.74 6.84 -35.18
N ARG A 208 -7.75 8.06 -35.74
CA ARG A 208 -7.44 8.30 -37.15
C ARG A 208 -5.97 8.00 -37.45
N ALA A 209 -5.06 8.58 -36.67
CA ALA A 209 -3.62 8.36 -36.83
C ALA A 209 -3.23 6.86 -36.74
N ASN A 210 -3.89 6.11 -35.83
CA ASN A 210 -3.66 4.67 -35.73
C ASN A 210 -4.08 3.90 -37.00
N ARG A 211 -5.18 4.30 -37.65
CA ARG A 211 -5.64 3.67 -38.90
C ARG A 211 -4.73 3.95 -40.09
N GLU A 212 -4.07 5.09 -40.07
CA GLU A 212 -3.14 5.54 -41.12
C GLU A 212 -1.70 5.06 -40.87
N SER A 213 -1.41 4.49 -39.70
CA SER A 213 -0.09 3.99 -39.31
C SER A 213 0.30 2.72 -40.07
N ALA A 214 1.56 2.67 -40.53
CA ALA A 214 2.17 1.47 -41.08
C ALA A 214 2.40 0.37 -40.01
N ASP A 215 2.52 0.77 -38.73
CA ASP A 215 2.57 -0.13 -37.58
C ASP A 215 1.55 0.32 -36.51
N PRO A 216 0.30 -0.18 -36.60
CA PRO A 216 -0.74 0.17 -35.63
C PRO A 216 -0.44 -0.32 -34.21
N GLN A 217 0.26 -1.44 -34.05
CA GLN A 217 0.57 -1.99 -32.72
C GLN A 217 1.64 -1.15 -32.02
N GLY A 218 2.72 -0.81 -32.71
CA GLY A 218 3.75 0.10 -32.21
C GLY A 218 3.19 1.50 -31.90
N PHE A 219 2.32 2.03 -32.78
CA PHE A 219 1.63 3.30 -32.53
C PHE A 219 0.79 3.26 -31.25
N PHE A 220 0.00 2.21 -31.05
CA PHE A 220 -0.85 2.06 -29.87
C PHE A 220 -0.04 1.91 -28.58
N ARG A 221 1.03 1.12 -28.61
CA ARG A 221 1.98 0.98 -27.49
C ARG A 221 2.59 2.34 -27.13
N HIS A 222 3.12 3.06 -28.12
CA HIS A 222 3.72 4.37 -27.93
C HIS A 222 2.72 5.38 -27.34
N THR A 223 1.49 5.38 -27.85
CA THR A 223 0.44 6.28 -27.37
C THR A 223 0.08 5.98 -25.91
N TRP A 224 -0.06 4.71 -25.54
CA TRP A 224 -0.30 4.31 -24.15
C TRP A 224 0.81 4.76 -23.22
N ARG A 225 2.06 4.55 -23.61
CA ARG A 225 3.24 5.00 -22.84
C ARG A 225 3.20 6.50 -22.57
N ASN A 226 2.94 7.32 -23.60
CA ASN A 226 2.84 8.77 -23.46
C ASN A 226 1.64 9.18 -22.58
N ALA A 227 0.47 8.57 -22.79
CA ALA A 227 -0.74 8.87 -22.03
C ALA A 227 -0.58 8.54 -20.53
N LEU A 228 -0.05 7.36 -20.20
CA LEU A 228 0.20 6.95 -18.82
C LEU A 228 1.25 7.83 -18.15
N ARG A 229 2.36 8.13 -18.85
CA ARG A 229 3.39 9.05 -18.33
C ARG A 229 2.80 10.42 -18.04
N ALA A 230 1.99 10.97 -18.95
CA ALA A 230 1.33 12.24 -18.75
C ALA A 230 0.34 12.20 -17.57
N TYR A 231 -0.46 11.13 -17.46
CA TYR A 231 -1.38 10.92 -16.36
C TYR A 231 -0.65 10.90 -15.01
N PHE A 232 0.40 10.08 -14.85
CA PHE A 232 1.12 9.95 -13.58
C PHE A 232 1.92 11.20 -13.18
N LYS A 233 2.16 12.13 -14.11
CA LYS A 233 2.71 13.45 -13.82
C LYS A 233 1.66 14.44 -13.30
N GLN A 234 0.39 14.22 -13.61
CA GLN A 234 -0.73 15.13 -13.28
C GLN A 234 -1.61 14.61 -12.14
N CYS A 235 -1.62 13.30 -11.89
CA CYS A 235 -2.40 12.70 -10.82
C CYS A 235 -1.84 13.04 -9.42
N PRO A 236 -2.61 12.82 -8.34
CA PRO A 236 -2.09 12.93 -6.98
C PRO A 236 -0.75 12.17 -6.80
N PRO A 237 0.26 12.75 -6.12
CA PRO A 237 1.60 12.17 -6.05
C PRO A 237 1.66 10.72 -5.50
N SER A 238 0.69 10.31 -4.70
CA SER A 238 0.61 8.95 -4.14
C SER A 238 0.52 7.87 -5.23
N TYR A 239 -0.23 8.08 -6.30
CA TYR A 239 -0.34 7.10 -7.40
C TYR A 239 0.97 6.93 -8.16
N ARG A 240 1.66 8.04 -8.44
CA ARG A 240 3.01 7.99 -9.04
C ARG A 240 3.97 7.22 -8.15
N ARG A 241 3.94 7.45 -6.83
CA ARG A 241 4.80 6.75 -5.85
C ARG A 241 4.50 5.26 -5.79
N ARG A 242 3.23 4.88 -5.73
CA ARG A 242 2.80 3.48 -5.78
C ARG A 242 3.33 2.79 -7.03
N LEU A 243 3.17 3.42 -8.21
CA LEU A 243 3.65 2.88 -9.49
C LEU A 243 5.17 2.62 -9.48
N ILE A 244 5.97 3.58 -9.01
CA ILE A 244 7.43 3.42 -9.00
C ILE A 244 7.90 2.38 -7.97
N GLU A 245 7.11 2.08 -6.94
CA GLU A 245 7.42 1.03 -5.95
C GLU A 245 7.07 -0.37 -6.42
N LEU A 246 6.18 -0.53 -7.41
CA LEU A 246 5.85 -1.84 -7.97
C LEU A 246 7.12 -2.57 -8.46
N ARG A 247 7.20 -3.85 -8.10
CA ARG A 247 8.30 -4.77 -8.46
C ARG A 247 7.83 -5.99 -9.24
N TYR A 248 6.54 -6.22 -9.32
CA TYR A 248 5.95 -7.36 -10.00
C TYR A 248 5.58 -7.01 -11.44
N PRO A 249 5.64 -7.98 -12.37
CA PRO A 249 5.04 -7.84 -13.69
C PRO A 249 3.55 -7.48 -13.56
N VAL A 250 3.09 -6.53 -14.38
CA VAL A 250 1.72 -6.02 -14.33
C VAL A 250 1.06 -6.18 -15.69
N GLN A 251 -0.10 -6.84 -15.69
CA GLN A 251 -0.95 -6.94 -16.85
C GLN A 251 -2.30 -6.27 -16.57
N VAL A 252 -2.64 -5.26 -17.35
CA VAL A 252 -3.90 -4.51 -17.22
C VAL A 252 -4.74 -4.74 -18.46
N GLN A 253 -6.02 -5.06 -18.29
CA GLN A 253 -6.95 -5.17 -19.40
C GLN A 253 -6.98 -3.88 -20.23
N GLY A 254 -6.75 -4.01 -21.54
CA GLY A 254 -6.77 -2.89 -22.49
C GLY A 254 -5.46 -2.10 -22.60
N ILE A 255 -4.43 -2.42 -21.80
CA ILE A 255 -3.09 -1.81 -21.91
C ILE A 255 -2.11 -2.87 -22.45
N PRO A 256 -1.28 -2.55 -23.46
CA PRO A 256 -0.27 -3.46 -23.96
C PRO A 256 0.72 -3.89 -22.87
N ALA A 257 1.09 -5.17 -22.86
CA ALA A 257 2.01 -5.75 -21.88
C ALA A 257 3.37 -5.04 -21.86
N GLY A 258 3.93 -4.81 -20.68
CA GLY A 258 5.23 -4.15 -20.49
C GLY A 258 5.17 -2.62 -20.45
N VAL A 259 4.06 -1.99 -20.87
CA VAL A 259 3.98 -0.51 -20.88
C VAL A 259 3.94 0.07 -19.47
N ILE A 260 3.28 -0.61 -18.53
CA ILE A 260 3.23 -0.16 -17.13
C ILE A 260 4.64 -0.11 -16.53
N GLU A 261 5.43 -1.14 -16.80
CA GLU A 261 6.81 -1.30 -16.33
C GLU A 261 7.74 -0.27 -16.96
N GLU A 262 7.63 -0.03 -18.27
CA GLU A 262 8.36 1.02 -18.99
C GLU A 262 8.11 2.40 -18.37
N VAL A 263 6.84 2.75 -18.17
CA VAL A 263 6.46 4.05 -17.57
C VAL A 263 6.93 4.13 -16.12
N ALA A 264 6.80 3.06 -15.34
CA ALA A 264 7.29 3.03 -13.97
C ALA A 264 8.81 3.26 -13.90
N GLU A 265 9.58 2.65 -14.80
CA GLU A 265 11.04 2.82 -14.86
C GLU A 265 11.46 4.23 -15.26
N GLU A 266 10.81 4.82 -16.26
CA GLU A 266 11.06 6.22 -16.64
C GLU A 266 10.80 7.17 -15.48
N LEU A 267 9.67 7.00 -14.80
CA LEU A 267 9.31 7.87 -13.67
C LEU A 267 10.24 7.68 -12.47
N ARG A 268 10.79 6.46 -12.27
CA ARG A 268 11.86 6.22 -11.28
C ARG A 268 13.13 6.98 -11.63
N GLN A 269 13.55 6.96 -12.89
CA GLN A 269 14.75 7.67 -13.36
C GLN A 269 14.59 9.18 -13.21
N GLU A 270 13.44 9.73 -13.59
CA GLU A 270 13.12 11.15 -13.40
C GLU A 270 13.10 11.57 -11.92
N SER A 271 12.78 10.68 -10.99
CA SER A 271 12.78 10.98 -9.55
C SER A 271 14.17 10.89 -8.89
N ARG A 272 15.18 10.39 -9.61
CA ARG A 272 16.57 10.29 -9.13
C ARG A 272 17.46 11.44 -9.60
N ASN A 273 17.03 12.16 -10.64
CA ASN A 273 17.69 13.34 -11.20
C ASN A 273 17.14 14.63 -10.58
#